data_AF-A0A7H8R528-F1
#
_entry.id   AF-A0A7H8R528-F1
#
_cell.length_a   1.000
_cell.length_b   1.000
_cell.length_c   1.000
_cell.angle_alpha   90.00
_cell.angle_beta   90.00
_cell.angle_gamma   90.00
#
_symmetry.space_group_name_H-M   'P 1'
#
loop_
_entity.id
_entity.type
_entity.pdbx_description
1 polymer ?
#
loop_
_entity_poly.entity_id
_entity_poly.type
_entity_poly.pdbx_seq_one_letter_code
_entity_poly.pdbx_strand_id
1 'polypeptide(L)'
;MLANTPKHLARRYYQFKTGHAPIGAYLHRIKARDFPNCLGCSKGTETVRHLLINCRQWCHQWEKLYAGLAEAGVKALQDSEQCPEARLFQDPKATTALLAFIGAIREREDNQQAWEQAYKTDNWGIEALDEGEREGEG
;
A
#
# COMPACT_ATOMS: atom_id res chain seq x y z
N MET A 1 9.21 10.66 18.60
CA MET A 1 7.89 10.51 17.96
C MET A 1 7.56 9.06 17.56
N LEU A 2 8.49 8.27 16.98
CA LEU A 2 8.25 6.84 16.70
C LEU A 2 8.10 5.94 17.96
N ALA A 3 8.54 6.41 19.14
CA ALA A 3 8.55 5.63 20.38
C ALA A 3 7.16 5.21 20.89
N ASN A 4 6.10 5.98 20.58
CA ASN A 4 4.72 5.69 21.00
C ASN A 4 3.85 5.08 19.88
N THR A 5 4.48 4.68 18.77
CA THR A 5 3.78 4.09 17.63
C THR A 5 3.69 2.57 17.80
N PRO A 6 2.57 1.91 17.42
CA PRO A 6 2.49 0.45 17.40
C PRO A 6 3.66 -0.16 16.60
N LYS A 7 4.27 -1.22 17.13
CA LYS A 7 5.49 -1.83 16.54
C LYS A 7 5.33 -2.17 15.06
N HIS A 8 4.16 -2.69 14.66
CA HIS A 8 3.89 -3.05 13.27
C HIS A 8 3.90 -1.83 12.34
N LEU A 9 3.39 -0.69 12.80
CA LEU A 9 3.34 0.55 12.02
C LEU A 9 4.71 1.22 11.95
N ALA A 10 5.49 1.19 13.04
CA ALA A 10 6.88 1.62 13.02
C ALA A 10 7.74 0.78 12.05
N ARG A 11 7.57 -0.55 12.06
CA ARG A 11 8.21 -1.44 11.07
C ARG A 11 7.83 -1.04 9.66
N ARG A 12 6.54 -0.82 9.39
CA ARG A 12 6.05 -0.39 8.07
C ARG A 12 6.70 0.93 7.65
N TYR A 13 6.77 1.90 8.55
CA TYR A 13 7.47 3.17 8.29
C TYR A 13 8.92 2.97 7.82
N TYR A 14 9.70 2.13 8.51
CA TYR A 14 11.08 1.85 8.09
C TYR A 14 11.17 1.08 6.77
N GLN A 15 10.22 0.19 6.50
CA GLN A 15 10.13 -0.47 5.19
C GLN A 15 9.91 0.56 4.08
N PHE A 16 9.00 1.52 4.25
CA PHE A 16 8.80 2.62 3.30
C PHE A 16 10.05 3.48 3.15
N LYS A 17 10.66 3.89 4.26
CA LYS A 17 11.87 4.72 4.28
C LYS A 17 13.05 4.09 3.54
N THR A 18 13.19 2.77 3.63
CA THR A 18 14.32 2.02 3.02
C THR A 18 14.00 1.45 1.64
N GLY A 19 12.80 1.67 1.10
CA GLY A 19 12.38 1.08 -0.18
C GLY A 19 12.12 -0.43 -0.14
N HIS A 20 11.84 -0.97 1.05
CA HIS A 20 11.48 -2.37 1.31
C HIS A 20 10.01 -2.54 1.71
N ALA A 21 9.19 -1.52 1.49
CA ALA A 21 7.74 -1.61 1.71
C ALA A 21 7.17 -2.71 0.81
N PRO A 22 6.27 -3.58 1.31
CA PRO A 22 5.64 -4.62 0.51
C PRO A 22 4.55 -4.03 -0.39
N ILE A 23 4.95 -3.12 -1.26
CA ILE A 23 4.16 -2.49 -2.32
C ILE A 23 4.53 -3.12 -3.66
N GLY A 24 3.70 -2.93 -4.69
CA GLY A 24 3.81 -3.58 -6.00
C GLY A 24 5.22 -3.59 -6.59
N ALA A 25 5.97 -2.48 -6.56
CA ALA A 25 7.35 -2.45 -7.05
C ALA A 25 8.28 -3.46 -6.32
N TYR A 26 8.20 -3.50 -4.99
CA TYR A 26 9.02 -4.41 -4.19
C TYR A 26 8.54 -5.86 -4.32
N LEU A 27 7.23 -6.09 -4.25
CA LEU A 27 6.63 -7.42 -4.35
C LEU A 27 6.93 -8.08 -5.69
N HIS A 28 6.85 -7.32 -6.78
CA HIS A 28 7.23 -7.81 -8.11
C HIS A 28 8.73 -8.13 -8.19
N ARG A 29 9.59 -7.26 -7.62
CA ARG A 29 11.04 -7.50 -7.59
C ARG A 29 11.41 -8.80 -6.87
N ILE A 30 10.70 -9.16 -5.80
CA ILE A 30 10.91 -10.41 -5.07
C ILE A 30 10.08 -11.59 -5.59
N LYS A 31 9.36 -11.42 -6.72
CA LYS A 31 8.48 -12.43 -7.33
C LYS A 31 7.32 -12.90 -6.43
N ALA A 32 6.89 -12.06 -5.48
CA ALA A 32 5.71 -12.32 -4.65
C ALA A 32 4.40 -11.82 -5.29
N ARG A 33 4.49 -11.08 -6.40
CA ARG A 33 3.36 -10.63 -7.22
C ARG A 33 3.79 -10.59 -8.69
N ASP A 34 2.90 -11.02 -9.59
CA ASP A 34 3.18 -11.09 -11.03
C ASP A 34 3.33 -9.73 -11.69
N PHE A 35 2.63 -8.72 -11.17
CA PHE A 35 2.63 -7.38 -11.76
C PHE A 35 2.96 -6.31 -10.71
N PRO A 36 3.76 -5.28 -11.07
CA PRO A 36 4.14 -4.22 -10.16
C PRO A 36 3.05 -3.15 -9.97
N ASN A 37 1.84 -3.37 -10.49
CA ASN A 37 0.78 -2.37 -10.57
C ASN A 37 0.31 -1.90 -9.19
N CYS A 38 -0.06 -0.63 -9.12
CA CYS A 38 -0.70 -0.04 -7.95
C CYS A 38 -2.03 -0.73 -7.63
N LEU A 39 -2.22 -1.12 -6.38
CA LEU A 39 -3.48 -1.74 -5.93
C LEU A 39 -4.65 -0.77 -6.02
N GLY A 40 -4.38 0.52 -5.81
CA GLY A 40 -5.42 1.54 -5.85
C GLY A 40 -5.89 1.85 -7.26
N CYS A 41 -4.98 2.23 -8.16
CA CYS A 41 -5.35 2.75 -9.48
C CYS A 41 -5.13 1.78 -10.63
N SER A 42 -4.53 0.61 -10.36
CA SER A 42 -4.15 -0.41 -11.34
C SER A 42 -3.21 0.08 -12.44
N LYS A 43 -2.71 1.32 -12.34
CA LYS A 43 -1.87 1.99 -13.34
C LYS A 43 -0.48 2.26 -12.80
N GLY A 44 0.52 2.01 -13.64
CA GLY A 44 1.92 2.27 -13.33
C GLY A 44 2.46 1.40 -12.19
N THR A 45 3.78 1.46 -12.01
CA THR A 45 4.47 0.72 -10.95
C THR A 45 4.20 1.37 -9.59
N GLU A 46 3.74 0.59 -8.62
CA GLU A 46 3.47 1.02 -7.25
C GLU A 46 4.77 1.29 -6.49
N THR A 47 5.27 2.52 -6.63
CA THR A 47 6.42 3.03 -5.88
C THR A 47 5.96 3.89 -4.71
N VAL A 48 6.85 4.16 -3.75
CA VAL A 48 6.58 5.08 -2.64
C VAL A 48 6.19 6.48 -3.17
N ARG A 49 6.89 6.97 -4.21
CA ARG A 49 6.52 8.20 -4.91
C ARG A 49 5.12 8.11 -5.51
N HIS A 50 4.80 7.01 -6.19
CA HIS A 50 3.49 6.84 -6.79
C HIS A 50 2.40 6.99 -5.73
N LEU A 51 2.55 6.31 -4.59
CA LEU A 51 1.58 6.37 -3.50
C LEU A 51 1.49 7.76 -2.85
N LEU A 52 2.63 8.43 -2.59
CA LEU A 52 2.64 9.73 -1.91
C LEU A 52 2.26 10.92 -2.81
N ILE A 53 2.44 10.82 -4.13
CA ILE A 53 2.42 12.00 -5.02
C ILE A 53 1.56 11.82 -6.28
N ASN A 54 1.57 10.63 -6.90
CA ASN A 54 1.00 10.47 -8.26
C ASN A 54 -0.34 9.73 -8.31
N CYS A 55 -0.62 8.89 -7.32
CA CYS A 55 -1.80 8.04 -7.27
C CYS A 55 -3.06 8.78 -6.82
N ARG A 56 -3.89 9.19 -7.78
CA ARG A 56 -5.17 9.88 -7.52
C ARG A 56 -6.16 9.12 -6.62
N GLN A 57 -5.99 7.81 -6.48
CA GLN A 57 -6.84 6.96 -5.62
C GLN A 57 -6.56 7.16 -4.11
N TRP A 58 -5.56 7.99 -3.79
CA TRP A 58 -5.21 8.42 -2.44
C TRP A 58 -5.51 9.90 -2.20
N CYS A 59 -6.33 10.56 -3.04
CA CYS A 59 -6.58 12.01 -2.94
C CYS A 59 -7.03 12.45 -1.53
N HIS A 60 -7.98 11.75 -0.92
CA HIS A 60 -8.46 12.06 0.43
C HIS A 60 -7.38 11.90 1.50
N GLN A 61 -6.55 10.85 1.37
CA GLN A 61 -5.44 10.59 2.28
C GLN A 61 -4.31 11.61 2.07
N TRP A 62 -4.11 12.11 0.85
CA TRP A 62 -3.18 13.19 0.57
C TRP A 62 -3.61 14.51 1.18
N GLU A 63 -4.89 14.86 1.11
CA GLU A 63 -5.39 16.08 1.77
C GLU A 63 -5.05 16.06 3.26
N LYS A 64 -5.27 14.93 3.93
CA LYS A 64 -4.88 14.73 5.34
C LYS A 64 -3.37 14.76 5.55
N LEU A 65 -2.59 14.11 4.67
CA LEU A 65 -1.13 14.13 4.73
C LEU A 65 -0.60 15.56 4.61
N TYR A 66 -1.02 16.29 3.58
CA TYR A 66 -0.58 17.66 3.33
C TYR A 66 -1.04 18.64 4.40
N ALA A 67 -2.26 18.50 4.92
CA ALA A 67 -2.71 19.27 6.07
C ALA A 67 -1.80 19.03 7.29
N GLY A 68 -1.53 17.76 7.62
CA GLY A 68 -0.62 17.43 8.73
C GLY A 68 0.82 17.89 8.51
N LEU A 69 1.31 17.87 7.27
CA LEU A 69 2.63 18.43 6.92
C LEU A 69 2.66 19.95 7.08
N ALA A 70 1.61 20.65 6.65
CA ALA A 70 1.49 22.10 6.79
C ALA A 70 1.42 22.53 8.26
N GLU A 71 0.61 21.84 9.07
CA GLU A 71 0.54 22.05 10.53
C GLU A 71 1.89 21.83 11.21
N ALA A 72 2.66 20.84 10.76
CA ALA A 72 4.01 20.57 11.26
C ALA A 72 5.08 21.55 10.74
N GLY A 73 4.72 22.49 9.86
CA GLY A 73 5.64 23.45 9.24
C GLY A 73 6.61 22.80 8.25
N VAL A 74 6.26 21.65 7.67
CA VAL A 74 7.04 20.97 6.64
C VAL A 74 6.65 21.54 5.28
N LYS A 75 7.64 21.94 4.48
CA LYS A 75 7.38 22.45 3.13
C LYS A 75 6.74 21.38 2.26
N ALA A 76 5.71 21.79 1.53
CA ALA A 76 5.00 20.97 0.56
C ALA A 76 5.96 20.34 -0.46
N LEU A 77 5.51 19.22 -1.03
CA LEU A 77 6.18 18.56 -2.13
C LEU A 77 6.27 19.52 -3.33
N GLN A 78 7.44 19.64 -3.93
CA GLN A 78 7.66 20.44 -5.14
C GLN A 78 7.84 19.45 -6.31
N ASP A 79 7.10 19.63 -7.39
CA ASP A 79 7.18 18.74 -8.57
C ASP A 79 8.57 18.74 -9.23
N SER A 80 9.35 19.81 -9.03
CA SER A 80 10.73 19.93 -9.51
C SER A 80 11.74 19.12 -8.69
N GLU A 81 11.35 18.63 -7.51
CA GLU A 81 12.25 17.89 -6.63
C GLU A 81 12.45 16.46 -7.17
N GLN A 82 13.72 16.06 -7.32
CA GLN A 82 14.06 14.77 -7.91
C GLN A 82 13.72 13.58 -7.01
N CYS A 83 13.70 13.74 -5.67
CA CYS A 83 13.44 12.67 -4.69
C CYS A 83 12.69 13.17 -3.45
N PRO A 84 11.48 13.71 -3.62
CA PRO A 84 10.79 14.40 -2.53
C PRO A 84 10.28 13.45 -1.44
N GLU A 85 10.03 12.17 -1.76
CA GLU A 85 9.78 11.13 -0.77
C GLU A 85 10.96 10.97 0.21
N ALA A 86 12.20 10.99 -0.28
CA ALA A 86 13.38 10.78 0.55
C ALA A 86 13.56 11.90 1.58
N ARG A 87 13.30 13.16 1.17
CA ARG A 87 13.30 14.32 2.07
C ARG A 87 12.23 14.17 3.16
N LEU A 88 11.00 13.81 2.79
CA LEU A 88 9.92 13.62 3.77
C LEU A 88 10.28 12.56 4.83
N PHE A 89 10.90 11.44 4.44
CA PHE A 89 11.32 10.42 5.40
C PHE A 89 12.55 10.80 6.25
N GLN A 90 13.25 11.87 5.90
CA GLN A 90 14.36 12.41 6.70
C GLN A 90 13.87 13.47 7.70
N ASP A 91 12.79 14.19 7.40
CA ASP A 91 12.25 15.21 8.28
C ASP A 91 11.49 14.57 9.47
N PRO A 92 11.96 14.72 10.71
CA PRO A 92 11.28 14.16 11.88
C PRO A 92 9.88 14.76 12.07
N LYS A 93 9.63 16.00 11.63
CA LYS A 93 8.32 16.66 11.74
C LYS A 93 7.27 16.02 10.84
N ALA A 94 7.68 15.46 9.70
CA ALA A 94 6.79 14.75 8.79
C ALA A 94 6.35 13.37 9.30
N THR A 95 7.03 12.83 10.32
CA THR A 95 6.87 11.43 10.76
C THR A 95 5.42 11.10 11.13
N THR A 96 4.74 11.96 11.89
CA THR A 96 3.36 11.70 12.33
C THR A 96 2.38 11.63 11.16
N ALA A 97 2.48 12.58 10.22
CA ALA A 97 1.62 12.61 9.03
C ALA A 97 1.90 11.40 8.11
N LEU A 98 3.18 11.03 7.94
CA LEU A 98 3.58 9.83 7.19
C LEU A 98 3.07 8.55 7.84
N LEU A 99 3.10 8.44 9.17
CA LEU A 99 2.59 7.26 9.88
C LEU A 99 1.09 7.08 9.67
N ALA A 100 0.31 8.17 9.72
CA ALA A 100 -1.12 8.14 9.43
C ALA A 100 -1.40 7.68 7.99
N PHE A 101 -0.64 8.22 7.02
CA PHE A 101 -0.76 7.82 5.62
C PHE A 101 -0.41 6.34 5.38
N ILE A 102 0.68 5.87 5.98
CA ILE A 102 1.11 4.47 5.91
C ILE A 102 0.09 3.53 6.57
N GLY A 103 -0.56 3.98 7.65
CA GLY A 103 -1.67 3.27 8.28
C GLY A 103 -2.82 3.05 7.29
N ALA A 104 -3.23 4.10 6.58
CA ALA A 104 -4.28 4.01 5.57
C ALA A 104 -3.92 3.10 4.38
N ILE A 105 -2.65 3.06 3.97
CA ILE A 105 -2.17 2.10 2.96
C ILE A 105 -2.38 0.67 3.44
N ARG A 106 -1.92 0.38 4.65
CA ARG A 106 -2.04 -0.94 5.24
C ARG A 106 -3.50 -1.37 5.38
N GLU A 107 -4.38 -0.48 5.82
CA GLU A 107 -5.81 -0.78 5.93
C GLU A 107 -6.42 -1.19 4.58
N ARG A 108 -6.06 -0.51 3.48
CA ARG A 108 -6.52 -0.89 2.14
C ARG A 108 -5.99 -2.26 1.72
N GLU A 109 -4.70 -2.52 1.96
CA GLU A 109 -4.07 -3.80 1.64
C GLU A 109 -4.72 -4.96 2.42
N ASP A 110 -4.92 -4.77 3.74
CA ASP A 110 -5.56 -5.74 4.62
C ASP A 110 -7.01 -6.02 4.16
N ASN A 111 -7.76 -4.97 3.77
CA ASN A 111 -9.13 -5.12 3.24
C ASN A 111 -9.17 -5.90 1.91
N GLN A 112 -8.22 -5.63 1.01
CA GLN A 112 -8.14 -6.35 -0.26
C GLN A 112 -7.78 -7.83 -0.04
N GLN A 113 -6.82 -8.11 0.84
CA GLN A 113 -6.45 -9.48 1.20
C GLN A 113 -7.61 -10.24 1.85
N ALA A 114 -8.37 -9.58 2.73
CA ALA A 114 -9.55 -10.17 3.35
C ALA A 114 -10.62 -10.52 2.30
N TRP A 115 -10.87 -9.63 1.33
CA TRP A 115 -11.80 -9.90 0.23
C TRP A 115 -11.33 -11.07 -0.65
N GLU A 116 -10.06 -11.09 -1.03
CA GLU A 116 -9.49 -12.18 -1.83
C GLU A 116 -9.54 -13.52 -1.10
N GLN A 117 -9.31 -13.53 0.22
CA GLN A 117 -9.44 -14.73 1.04
C GLN A 117 -10.89 -15.19 1.15
N ALA A 118 -11.83 -14.29 1.43
CA ALA A 118 -13.25 -14.60 1.49
C ALA A 118 -13.76 -15.16 0.15
N TYR A 119 -13.42 -14.51 -0.97
CA TYR A 119 -13.75 -15.00 -2.31
C TYR A 119 -13.19 -16.40 -2.57
N LYS A 120 -11.93 -16.65 -2.19
CA LYS A 120 -11.35 -18.00 -2.31
C LYS A 120 -12.10 -19.01 -1.46
N THR A 121 -12.38 -18.70 -0.20
CA THR A 121 -13.13 -19.59 0.71
C THR A 121 -14.55 -19.87 0.21
N ASP A 122 -15.23 -18.88 -0.37
CA ASP A 122 -16.58 -19.05 -0.92
C ASP A 122 -16.56 -19.81 -2.26
N ASN A 123 -15.49 -19.68 -3.05
CA ASN A 123 -15.28 -20.43 -4.29
C ASN A 123 -14.72 -21.85 -4.05
N TRP A 124 -14.38 -22.20 -2.80
CA TRP A 124 -13.85 -23.51 -2.38
C TRP A 124 -14.96 -24.58 -2.30
N GLY A 125 -15.66 -24.81 -3.41
CA GLY A 125 -16.73 -25.82 -3.49
C GLY A 125 -17.33 -26.08 -4.87
N ILE A 126 -16.92 -25.36 -5.92
CA ILE A 126 -17.48 -25.54 -7.27
C ILE A 126 -16.72 -26.61 -8.08
N GLU A 127 -15.43 -26.83 -7.81
CA GLU A 127 -14.63 -27.84 -8.52
C GLU A 127 -14.99 -29.29 -8.14
N ALA A 128 -15.66 -29.52 -7.00
CA ALA A 128 -16.07 -30.85 -6.54
C ALA A 128 -17.42 -31.33 -7.13
N LEU A 129 -18.10 -30.52 -7.94
CA LEU A 129 -19.40 -30.87 -8.53
C LEU A 129 -19.29 -31.32 -10.00
N ASP A 130 -18.16 -31.08 -10.67
CA ASP A 130 -17.97 -31.42 -12.10
C ASP A 130 -17.34 -32.82 -12.32
N GLU A 131 -16.93 -33.50 -11.24
CA GLU A 131 -16.44 -34.89 -11.30
C GLU A 131 -17.54 -35.94 -11.07
N GLY A 132 -18.76 -35.52 -10.69
CA GLY A 132 -19.89 -36.41 -10.43
C GLY A 132 -20.78 -36.72 -11.64
N GLU A 133 -20.69 -35.98 -12.75
CA GLU A 133 -21.57 -36.15 -13.91
C GLU A 133 -20.96 -36.97 -15.07
N ARG A 134 -19.77 -37.57 -14.90
CA ARG A 134 -19.10 -38.36 -15.95
C ARG A 134 -18.94 -39.86 -15.68
N GLU A 135 -19.62 -40.39 -14.67
CA GLU A 135 -19.71 -41.84 -14.41
C GLU A 135 -21.17 -42.25 -14.26
N GLY A 136 -21.95 -42.17 -15.34
CA GLY A 136 -23.39 -42.45 -15.23
C GLY A 136 -24.17 -42.54 -16.54
N GLU A 137 -23.59 -42.97 -17.65
CA GLU A 137 -24.38 -43.41 -18.81
C GLU A 137 -23.78 -44.72 -19.36
N GLY A 138 -24.51 -45.81 -19.13
CA GLY A 138 -24.27 -47.13 -19.68
C GLY A 138 -24.99 -47.37 -21.00
#